data_AF-A0A445A081-F1
#
_entry.id   AF-A0A445A081-F1
#
_cell.length_a   1.000
_cell.length_b   1.000
_cell.length_c   1.000
_cell.angle_alpha   90.00
_cell.angle_beta   90.00
_cell.angle_gamma   90.00
#
_symmetry.space_group_name_H-M   'P 1'
#
loop_
_entity.id
_entity.type
_entity.pdbx_description
1 polymer ?
#
loop_
_entity_poly.entity_id
_entity_poly.type
_entity_poly.pdbx_seq_one_letter_code
_entity_poly.pdbx_strand_id
1 'polypeptide(L)' 'MVVDLGKRLCTCGFWQLSGMPCVHACAALARVRRPDEFCHQWLTMEAYNNTYAFHINPIPGQAL' A
#
# COMPACT_ATOMS: atom_id res chain seq x y z
N MET A 1 -2.70 -20.50 -8.90
CA MET A 1 -2.50 -19.26 -8.13
C MET A 1 -3.83 -18.80 -7.61
N VAL A 2 -3.93 -18.50 -6.32
CA VAL A 2 -5.20 -18.23 -5.65
C VAL A 2 -5.17 -16.81 -5.07
N VAL A 3 -6.28 -16.09 -5.25
CA VAL A 3 -6.51 -14.76 -4.69
C VAL A 3 -7.73 -14.85 -3.79
N ASP A 4 -7.59 -14.39 -2.55
CA ASP A 4 -8.71 -14.19 -1.62
C ASP A 4 -8.85 -12.69 -1.39
N LEU A 5 -9.87 -12.09 -2.03
CA LEU A 5 -10.11 -10.65 -1.97
C LEU A 5 -10.58 -10.20 -0.58
N GLY A 6 -11.29 -11.07 0.15
CA GLY A 6 -11.79 -10.76 1.49
C GLY A 6 -10.65 -10.67 2.51
N LYS A 7 -9.67 -11.57 2.39
CA LYS A 7 -8.46 -11.57 3.22
C LYS A 7 -7.32 -10.73 2.65
N ARG A 8 -7.51 -10.09 1.50
CA ARG A 8 -6.46 -9.37 0.75
C ARG A 8 -5.20 -10.24 0.57
N LEU A 9 -5.42 -11.51 0.23
CA LEU A 9 -4.39 -12.54 0.11
C LEU A 9 -4.15 -12.89 -1.36
N CYS A 10 -2.88 -13.05 -1.75
CA CYS A 10 -2.54 -13.74 -2.98
C CYS A 10 -1.40 -14.73 -2.72
N THR A 11 -1.50 -15.94 -3.23
CA THR A 11 -0.45 -16.96 -3.06
C THR A 11 0.89 -16.58 -3.69
N CYS A 12 0.97 -15.49 -4.47
CA CYS A 12 2.25 -14.96 -4.96
C CYS A 12 3.00 -14.11 -3.91
N GLY A 13 2.42 -13.83 -2.74
CA GLY A 13 3.06 -13.12 -1.62
C GLY A 13 3.23 -11.61 -1.81
N PHE A 14 3.24 -11.11 -3.04
CA PHE A 14 3.50 -9.71 -3.35
C PHE A 14 2.57 -8.75 -2.62
N TRP A 15 1.29 -9.12 -2.50
CA TRP A 15 0.31 -8.25 -1.84
C TRP A 15 0.57 -8.13 -0.34
N GLN A 16 1.01 -9.21 0.31
CA GLN A 16 1.31 -9.24 1.74
C GLN A 16 2.57 -8.41 2.03
N LEU A 17 3.54 -8.49 1.12
CA LEU A 17 4.82 -7.79 1.25
C LEU A 17 4.69 -6.28 0.98
N SER A 18 4.02 -5.91 -0.10
CA SER A 18 3.95 -4.50 -0.55
C SER A 18 2.76 -3.73 0.04
N GLY A 19 1.72 -4.43 0.51
CA GLY A 19 0.43 -3.82 0.82
C GLY A 19 -0.36 -3.36 -0.42
N MET A 20 0.13 -3.61 -1.63
CA MET A 20 -0.54 -3.27 -2.90
C MET A 20 -1.03 -4.55 -3.60
N PRO A 21 -2.20 -4.52 -4.25
CA PRO A 21 -2.65 -5.65 -5.07
C PRO A 21 -1.60 -6.01 -6.13
N CYS A 22 -1.26 -7.30 -6.22
CA CYS A 22 -0.42 -7.81 -7.30
C CYS A 22 -1.19 -7.87 -8.62
N VAL A 23 -0.50 -8.16 -9.74
CA VAL A 23 -1.15 -8.28 -11.07
C VAL A 23 -2.31 -9.29 -11.08
N HIS A 24 -2.22 -10.37 -10.30
CA HIS A 24 -3.27 -11.39 -10.16
C HIS A 24 -4.48 -10.87 -9.39
N ALA A 25 -4.23 -10.11 -8.33
CA ALA A 25 -5.28 -9.44 -7.56
C ALA A 25 -5.95 -8.35 -8.38
N CYS A 26 -5.19 -7.54 -9.12
CA CYS A 26 -5.72 -6.54 -10.04
C CYS A 26 -6.63 -7.18 -11.10
N ALA A 27 -6.21 -8.31 -11.69
CA ALA A 27 -7.02 -9.05 -12.64
C ALA A 27 -8.33 -9.57 -12.02
N ALA A 28 -8.28 -10.07 -10.78
CA ALA A 28 -9.48 -10.50 -10.04
C ALA A 28 -10.40 -9.33 -9.67
N LEU A 29 -9.84 -8.15 -9.38
CA LEU A 29 -10.57 -6.95 -8.98
C LEU A 29 -11.19 -6.21 -10.16
N ALA A 30 -10.62 -6.31 -11.37
CA ALA A 30 -10.97 -5.50 -12.54
C ALA A 30 -12.46 -5.45 -12.90
N ARG A 31 -13.26 -6.46 -12.49
CA ARG A 31 -14.69 -6.54 -12.76
C ARG A 31 -15.60 -6.22 -11.58
N VAL A 32 -15.03 -6.04 -10.39
CA VAL A 32 -15.79 -5.94 -9.14
C VAL A 32 -15.60 -4.57 -8.49
N ARG A 33 -14.35 -4.09 -8.39
CA ARG A 33 -13.99 -2.85 -7.69
C ARG A 33 -12.69 -2.25 -8.23
N ARG A 34 -12.37 -1.05 -7.78
CA ARG A 34 -11.10 -0.39 -8.10
C ARG A 34 -9.96 -1.03 -7.29
N PRO A 35 -8.82 -1.39 -7.90
CA PRO A 35 -7.69 -1.95 -7.16
C PRO A 35 -7.15 -1.04 -6.06
N ASP A 36 -7.22 0.28 -6.26
CA ASP A 36 -6.77 1.30 -5.31
C ASP A 36 -7.44 1.19 -3.93
N GLU A 37 -8.73 0.81 -3.87
CA GLU A 37 -9.48 0.58 -2.62
C GLU A 37 -8.92 -0.57 -1.76
N PHE A 38 -8.12 -1.45 -2.35
CA PHE A 38 -7.56 -2.60 -1.64
C PHE A 38 -6.07 -2.44 -1.28
N CYS A 39 -5.47 -1.30 -1.60
CA CYS A 39 -4.18 -0.92 -1.04
C CYS A 39 -4.28 -0.79 0.49
N HIS A 40 -3.16 -1.06 1.18
CA HIS A 40 -3.06 -0.87 2.61
C HIS A 40 -3.03 0.64 2.95
N GLN A 41 -3.58 1.02 4.09
CA GLN A 41 -3.84 2.43 4.46
C GLN A 41 -2.57 3.31 4.46
N TRP A 42 -1.41 2.74 4.77
CA TRP A 42 -0.12 3.43 4.75
C TRP A 42 0.32 3.96 3.37
N LEU A 43 -0.35 3.56 2.29
CA LEU A 43 -0.07 3.99 0.90
C LEU A 43 -1.02 5.10 0.45
N THR A 44 -1.77 5.69 1.37
CA THR A 44 -2.68 6.80 1.08
C THR A 44 -1.97 8.14 1.25
N MET A 45 -2.44 9.15 0.51
CA MET A 45 -1.99 10.54 0.71
C MET A 45 -2.27 11.04 2.13
N GLU A 46 -3.36 10.58 2.74
CA GLU A 46 -3.64 10.87 4.15
C GLU A 46 -2.53 10.35 5.07
N ALA A 47 -2.10 9.09 4.91
CA ALA A 47 -1.01 8.54 5.70
C ALA A 47 0.31 9.30 5.48
N TYR A 48 0.61 9.69 4.23
CA TYR A 48 1.77 10.54 3.92
C TYR A 48 1.69 11.89 4.64
N ASN A 49 0.58 12.62 4.47
CA ASN A 49 0.38 13.93 5.08
C ASN A 49 0.44 13.87 6.61
N ASN A 50 -0.14 12.83 7.21
CA ASN A 50 -0.08 12.63 8.67
C ASN A 50 1.34 12.31 9.15
N THR A 51 2.12 11.53 8.38
CA THR A 51 3.51 11.21 8.72
C THR A 51 4.39 12.45 8.72
N TYR A 52 4.17 13.37 7.77
CA TYR A 52 4.93 14.61 7.62
C TYR A 52 4.18 15.86 8.12
N ALA A 53 3.15 15.69 8.96
CA ALA A 53 2.39 16.81 9.52
C ALA A 53 3.25 17.69 10.46
N PHE A 54 4.34 17.12 10.97
CA PHE A 54 5.28 17.79 11.87
C PHE A 54 6.68 17.83 11.26
N HIS A 55 7.48 18.77 11.74
CA HIS A 55 8.84 18.95 11.27
C HIS A 55 9.73 17.79 11.69
N ILE A 56 10.49 17.25 10.73
CA ILE A 56 11.61 16.35 11.01
C ILE A 56 12.82 17.23 11.33
N ASN A 57 13.31 17.12 12.57
CA ASN A 57 14.45 17.92 12.99
C ASN A 57 15.73 17.44 12.26
N PRO A 58 16.55 18.37 11.74
CA PRO A 58 17.83 18.00 11.15
C PRO A 58 18.75 17.38 12.21
N ILE A 59 19.60 16.46 11.77
CA ILE A 59 20.64 15.90 12.63
C ILE A 59 21.70 17.00 12.87
N PRO A 60 22.05 17.31 14.14
CA PRO A 60 23.05 18.33 14.43
C PRO A 60 24.38 18.05 13.70
N GLY A 61 24.89 19.04 12.99
CA GLY A 61 26.19 18.97 12.28
C GLY A 61 26.11 18.52 10.82
N GLN A 62 24.92 18.20 10.30
CA GLN A 62 24.73 17.92 8.88
C GLN A 62 24.37 19.22 8.14
N ALA A 63 25.25 19.71 7.25
CA ALA A 63 24.90 20.78 6.33
C ALA A 63 23.85 20.26 5.33
N LEU A 64 22.82 21.06 5.07
CA LEU A 64 21.78 20.77 4.07
C LEU A 64 22.32 20.91 2.64
#